data_AF-A0A0D2JQN5-F1
#
_entry.id   AF-A0A0D2JQN5-F1
#
_cell.length_a   1.000
_cell.length_b   1.000
_cell.length_c   1.000
_cell.angle_alpha   90.00
_cell.angle_beta   90.00
_cell.angle_gamma   90.00
#
_symmetry.space_group_name_H-M   'P 1'
#
loop_
_entity.id
_entity.type
_entity.pdbx_description
1 polymer ?
#
loop_
_entity_poly.entity_id
_entity_poly.type
_entity_poly.pdbx_seq_one_letter_code
_entity_poly.pdbx_strand_id
1 'polypeptide(L)'
;MVWAHAALAEEAADAIEEDEDEGRNDAGASGRPRAARGSAAAAAAAAPRGPSAAAVSDLVARRGAFVRALEAILDAPAPAAVDDVIDGGQAANAKREWEELRDQAFCGLVDLAAFSNGPGLAQVAGAGLAVSAATAGRLWGHVEALLDEEEEEEEQEDGGDGWEDGDEDAGARRAPAAAAARRSAAVRLAARRAQCTALLGRLLLAGCLPRDQDEWLGARLVGLLADGTHPQVQEVARGVCRELRRHRPGFLPHLYLSALKTAWEQVEDSSDPEGAMGPFEGLAAAVSSMYNGVCRRGQGLF
;
A
#
# COMPACT_ATOMS: atom_id res chain seq x y z
N MET A 1 6.15 22.97 4.37
CA MET A 1 6.66 23.17 3.00
C MET A 1 6.63 21.83 2.26
N VAL A 2 5.42 21.29 1.98
CA VAL A 2 5.22 20.08 1.17
C VAL A 2 3.85 20.23 0.46
N TRP A 3 3.79 21.18 -0.46
CA TRP A 3 2.68 21.37 -1.41
C TRP A 3 3.31 21.22 -2.79
N ALA A 4 3.35 20.00 -3.32
CA ALA A 4 3.89 19.72 -4.65
C ALA A 4 3.15 18.58 -5.37
N HIS A 5 1.91 18.27 -4.97
CA HIS A 5 1.05 17.33 -5.71
C HIS A 5 -0.23 18.00 -6.25
N ALA A 6 -0.41 19.30 -6.03
CA ALA A 6 -1.50 20.08 -6.64
C ALA A 6 -1.12 20.61 -8.03
N ALA A 7 0.17 20.81 -8.32
CA ALA A 7 0.62 21.37 -9.60
C ALA A 7 0.49 20.40 -10.80
N LEU A 8 0.45 19.09 -10.56
CA LEU A 8 0.27 18.07 -11.62
C LEU A 8 -1.20 17.80 -11.98
N ALA A 9 -2.15 18.36 -11.22
CA ALA A 9 -3.58 18.22 -11.48
C ALA A 9 -4.15 19.39 -12.30
N GLU A 10 -3.54 20.58 -12.19
CA GLU A 10 -3.93 21.77 -12.99
C GLU A 10 -3.49 21.62 -14.46
N GLU A 11 -2.28 21.11 -14.70
CA GLU A 11 -1.75 20.91 -16.07
C GLU A 11 -2.47 19.79 -16.85
N ALA A 12 -3.18 18.89 -16.15
CA ALA A 12 -4.04 17.86 -16.76
C ALA A 12 -5.50 18.31 -16.97
N ALA A 13 -5.92 19.40 -16.30
CA ALA A 13 -7.26 19.99 -16.48
C ALA A 13 -7.27 20.98 -17.66
N ASP A 14 -6.20 21.76 -17.84
CA ASP A 14 -6.08 22.72 -18.94
C ASP A 14 -6.01 22.03 -20.32
N ALA A 15 -5.47 20.81 -20.39
CA ALA A 15 -5.43 20.02 -21.63
C ALA A 15 -6.81 19.44 -22.04
N ILE A 16 -7.85 19.57 -21.21
CA ILE A 16 -9.21 19.12 -21.51
C ILE A 16 -10.13 20.30 -21.90
N GLU A 17 -9.79 21.55 -21.52
CA GLU A 17 -10.56 22.73 -21.93
C GLU A 17 -10.22 23.25 -23.33
N GLU A 18 -9.04 22.95 -23.90
CA GLU A 18 -8.68 23.41 -25.26
C GLU A 18 -9.33 22.61 -26.41
N ASP A 19 -10.01 21.48 -26.13
CA ASP A 19 -10.70 20.66 -27.14
C ASP A 19 -12.22 20.96 -27.25
N GLU A 20 -12.78 21.81 -26.38
CA GLU A 20 -14.21 22.20 -26.43
C GLU A 20 -14.49 23.51 -27.21
N ASP A 21 -13.47 24.29 -27.58
CA ASP A 21 -13.65 25.61 -28.19
C ASP A 21 -13.50 25.68 -29.73
N GLU A 22 -13.09 24.60 -30.43
CA GLU A 22 -13.02 24.59 -31.91
C GLU A 22 -14.31 24.17 -32.64
N GLY A 23 -15.43 24.00 -31.93
CA GLY A 23 -16.66 23.45 -32.50
C GLY A 23 -17.77 24.44 -32.89
N ARG A 24 -17.56 25.76 -32.81
CA ARG A 24 -18.63 26.74 -33.12
C ARG A 24 -18.17 27.78 -34.13
N ASN A 25 -18.51 27.54 -35.41
CA ASN A 25 -18.99 28.59 -36.29
C ASN A 25 -19.91 28.03 -37.41
N ASP A 26 -21.02 28.76 -37.59
CA ASP A 26 -21.84 28.92 -38.79
C ASP A 26 -22.60 27.74 -39.44
N ALA A 27 -23.92 27.72 -39.18
CA ALA A 27 -24.91 28.02 -40.22
C ALA A 27 -26.30 28.27 -39.60
N GLY A 28 -26.82 29.48 -39.74
CA GLY A 28 -28.22 29.79 -39.47
C GLY A 28 -29.15 29.29 -40.59
N ALA A 29 -30.42 29.02 -40.25
CA ALA A 29 -31.62 29.56 -40.93
C ALA A 29 -32.87 28.70 -40.66
N SER A 30 -33.87 29.37 -40.09
CA SER A 30 -35.32 29.30 -40.38
C SER A 30 -36.03 27.94 -40.59
N GLY A 31 -37.07 27.68 -39.78
CA GLY A 31 -38.17 26.81 -40.21
C GLY A 31 -39.04 26.27 -39.08
N ARG A 32 -40.34 26.62 -39.10
CA ARG A 32 -41.39 26.19 -38.16
C ARG A 32 -41.67 24.67 -38.15
N PRO A 33 -42.38 24.14 -37.12
CA PRO A 33 -42.39 22.73 -36.77
C PRO A 33 -43.44 21.92 -37.55
N ARG A 34 -43.13 20.66 -37.89
CA ARG A 34 -44.16 19.69 -38.29
C ARG A 34 -43.80 18.29 -37.84
N ALA A 35 -44.78 17.67 -37.17
CA ALA A 35 -44.73 16.39 -36.51
C ALA A 35 -44.15 15.25 -37.36
N ALA A 36 -43.26 14.46 -36.77
CA ALA A 36 -43.05 13.07 -37.12
C ALA A 36 -42.78 12.26 -35.85
N ARG A 37 -43.72 11.36 -35.54
CA ARG A 37 -43.54 10.27 -34.59
C ARG A 37 -42.28 9.49 -35.00
N GLY A 38 -41.24 9.55 -34.17
CA GLY A 38 -39.99 8.81 -34.41
C GLY A 38 -38.92 9.00 -33.34
N SER A 39 -39.22 9.61 -32.20
CA SER A 39 -38.19 10.04 -31.24
C SER A 39 -37.72 8.98 -30.24
N ALA A 40 -38.28 7.76 -30.24
CA ALA A 40 -37.75 6.69 -29.39
C ALA A 40 -36.47 6.06 -29.98
N ALA A 41 -36.32 6.03 -31.31
CA ALA A 41 -35.14 5.46 -31.98
C ALA A 41 -33.97 6.46 -32.06
N ALA A 42 -34.25 7.76 -32.20
CA ALA A 42 -33.24 8.80 -32.26
C ALA A 42 -32.66 9.16 -30.89
N ALA A 43 -33.45 9.08 -29.80
CA ALA A 43 -32.95 9.27 -28.43
C ALA A 43 -32.11 8.08 -27.93
N ALA A 44 -32.26 6.89 -28.54
CA ALA A 44 -31.40 5.73 -28.26
C ALA A 44 -30.03 5.79 -28.98
N ALA A 45 -29.85 6.72 -29.91
CA ALA A 45 -28.59 6.90 -30.64
C ALA A 45 -27.60 7.85 -29.95
N ALA A 46 -28.05 8.59 -28.92
CA ALA A 46 -27.26 9.57 -28.18
C ALA A 46 -27.00 9.16 -26.71
N ALA A 47 -27.31 7.93 -26.33
CA ALA A 47 -26.82 7.38 -25.07
C ALA A 47 -25.35 6.97 -25.29
N PRO A 48 -24.40 7.38 -24.42
CA PRO A 48 -23.03 6.89 -24.51
C PRO A 48 -23.08 5.37 -24.41
N ARG A 49 -22.80 4.69 -25.53
CA ARG A 49 -22.72 3.23 -25.54
C ARG A 49 -21.51 2.90 -24.69
N GLY A 50 -21.75 2.25 -23.54
CA GLY A 50 -20.68 1.75 -22.69
C GLY A 50 -19.68 0.88 -23.49
N PRO A 51 -18.49 0.61 -22.92
CA PRO A 51 -17.45 -0.13 -23.61
C PRO A 51 -17.99 -1.47 -24.15
N SER A 52 -17.57 -1.84 -25.35
CA SER A 52 -18.00 -3.09 -25.96
C SER A 52 -17.58 -4.30 -25.10
N ALA A 53 -18.39 -5.35 -25.09
CA ALA A 53 -18.08 -6.58 -24.34
C ALA A 53 -16.71 -7.17 -24.73
N ALA A 54 -16.31 -7.04 -26.00
CA ALA A 54 -14.99 -7.46 -26.49
C ALA A 54 -13.86 -6.64 -25.86
N ALA A 55 -14.01 -5.32 -25.75
CA ALA A 55 -13.03 -4.44 -25.12
C ALA A 55 -12.89 -4.73 -23.61
N VAL A 56 -14.00 -4.96 -22.91
CA VAL A 56 -13.98 -5.35 -21.49
C VAL A 56 -13.29 -6.72 -21.33
N SER A 57 -13.56 -7.68 -22.21
CA SER A 57 -12.92 -9.00 -22.18
C SER A 57 -11.41 -8.90 -22.42
N ASP A 58 -10.95 -8.10 -23.38
CA ASP A 58 -9.52 -7.88 -23.64
C ASP A 58 -8.82 -7.22 -22.46
N LEU A 59 -9.44 -6.18 -21.86
CA LEU A 59 -8.95 -5.53 -20.65
C LEU A 59 -8.78 -6.54 -19.50
N VAL A 60 -9.79 -7.37 -19.24
CA VAL A 60 -9.73 -8.39 -18.18
C VAL A 60 -8.61 -9.39 -18.44
N ALA A 61 -8.43 -9.85 -19.68
CA ALA A 61 -7.39 -10.79 -20.06
C ALA A 61 -5.98 -10.20 -19.86
N ARG A 62 -5.75 -8.98 -20.35
CA ARG A 62 -4.46 -8.28 -20.20
C ARG A 62 -4.14 -8.01 -18.73
N ARG A 63 -5.12 -7.53 -17.97
CA ARG A 63 -4.96 -7.30 -16.54
C ARG A 63 -4.66 -8.58 -15.78
N GLY A 64 -5.35 -9.69 -16.10
CA GLY A 64 -5.07 -10.98 -15.49
C GLY A 64 -3.65 -11.48 -15.78
N ALA A 65 -3.14 -11.25 -16.99
CA ALA A 65 -1.74 -11.55 -17.33
C ALA A 65 -0.76 -10.66 -16.55
N PHE A 66 -1.07 -9.37 -16.42
CA PHE A 66 -0.25 -8.43 -15.67
C PHE A 66 -0.20 -8.77 -14.17
N VAL A 67 -1.33 -9.09 -13.54
CA VAL A 67 -1.38 -9.55 -12.14
C VAL A 67 -0.47 -10.75 -11.93
N ARG A 68 -0.53 -11.77 -12.81
CA ARG A 68 0.35 -12.94 -12.71
C ARG A 68 1.83 -12.59 -12.86
N ALA A 69 2.17 -11.61 -13.69
CA ALA A 69 3.54 -11.14 -13.82
C ALA A 69 4.03 -10.46 -12.54
N LEU A 70 3.21 -9.61 -11.92
CA LEU A 70 3.54 -8.96 -10.66
C LEU A 70 3.62 -9.97 -9.49
N GLU A 71 2.72 -10.94 -9.44
CA GLU A 71 2.77 -12.04 -8.46
C GLU A 71 4.05 -12.86 -8.62
N ALA A 72 4.48 -13.16 -9.85
CA ALA A 72 5.74 -13.86 -10.10
C ALA A 72 6.97 -13.06 -9.64
N ILE A 73 6.93 -11.72 -9.73
CA ILE A 73 7.99 -10.85 -9.19
C ILE A 73 8.01 -10.91 -7.65
N LEU A 74 6.85 -10.86 -6.99
CA LEU A 74 6.76 -10.98 -5.53
C LEU A 74 7.19 -12.36 -5.03
N ASP A 75 6.98 -13.40 -5.82
CA ASP A 75 7.40 -14.78 -5.49
C ASP A 75 8.87 -15.05 -5.87
N ALA A 76 9.53 -14.14 -6.60
CA ALA A 76 10.91 -14.34 -7.05
C ALA A 76 11.88 -14.37 -5.86
N PRO A 77 12.74 -15.40 -5.75
CA PRO A 77 13.73 -15.48 -4.68
C PRO A 77 14.77 -14.37 -4.81
N ALA A 78 15.39 -13.98 -3.69
CA ALA A 78 16.52 -13.06 -3.69
C ALA A 78 17.66 -13.60 -4.57
N PRO A 79 18.40 -12.74 -5.29
CA PRO A 79 19.59 -13.17 -6.01
C PRO A 79 20.57 -13.81 -5.01
N ALA A 80 21.15 -14.96 -5.38
CA ALA A 80 22.14 -15.62 -4.55
C ALA A 80 23.32 -14.66 -4.33
N ALA A 81 23.78 -14.54 -3.08
CA ALA A 81 25.05 -13.91 -2.79
C ALA A 81 26.14 -14.71 -3.53
N VAL A 82 26.82 -14.08 -4.47
CA VAL A 82 27.98 -14.69 -5.10
C VAL A 82 29.12 -14.54 -4.10
N ASP A 83 29.54 -15.64 -3.48
CA ASP A 83 30.63 -15.71 -2.46
C ASP A 83 32.03 -15.31 -3.01
N ASP A 84 32.11 -14.73 -4.21
CA ASP A 84 33.37 -14.27 -4.78
C ASP A 84 33.76 -12.92 -4.16
N VAL A 85 34.78 -12.99 -3.31
CA VAL A 85 35.46 -11.95 -2.49
C VAL A 85 35.85 -10.64 -3.24
N ILE A 86 35.54 -10.52 -4.54
CA ILE A 86 35.96 -9.41 -5.40
C ILE A 86 34.82 -8.42 -5.72
N ASP A 87 33.54 -8.77 -5.55
CA ASP A 87 32.42 -7.95 -6.08
C ASP A 87 31.24 -7.74 -5.09
N GLY A 88 31.53 -7.51 -3.81
CA GLY A 88 30.50 -7.21 -2.79
C GLY A 88 29.58 -6.02 -3.16
N GLY A 89 30.08 -5.06 -3.96
CA GLY A 89 29.27 -3.96 -4.49
C GLY A 89 28.24 -4.39 -5.55
N GLN A 90 28.54 -5.40 -6.37
CA GLN A 90 27.60 -5.89 -7.39
C GLN A 90 26.49 -6.73 -6.75
N ALA A 91 26.82 -7.56 -5.76
CA ALA A 91 25.83 -8.34 -5.02
C ALA A 91 24.87 -7.44 -4.24
N ALA A 92 25.38 -6.42 -3.55
CA ALA A 92 24.56 -5.43 -2.85
C ALA A 92 23.67 -4.62 -3.82
N ASN A 93 24.20 -4.24 -4.99
CA ASN A 93 23.40 -3.55 -6.01
C ASN A 93 22.30 -4.45 -6.60
N ALA A 94 22.60 -5.72 -6.91
CA ALA A 94 21.63 -6.68 -7.41
C ALA A 94 20.52 -6.97 -6.39
N LYS A 95 20.86 -7.08 -5.10
CA LYS A 95 19.88 -7.20 -4.01
C LYS A 95 18.94 -5.99 -3.96
N ARG A 96 19.50 -4.77 -4.03
CA ARG A 96 18.72 -3.53 -4.04
C ARG A 96 17.80 -3.42 -5.25
N GLU A 97 18.28 -3.73 -6.45
CA GLU A 97 17.47 -3.72 -7.67
C GLU A 97 16.31 -4.73 -7.59
N TRP A 98 16.58 -5.91 -7.00
CA TRP A 98 15.55 -6.93 -6.75
C TRP A 98 14.51 -6.46 -5.72
N GLU A 99 14.93 -5.83 -4.62
CA GLU A 99 14.05 -5.22 -3.62
C GLU A 99 13.18 -4.12 -4.22
N GLU A 100 13.77 -3.24 -5.02
CA GLU A 100 13.04 -2.17 -5.70
C GLU A 100 12.00 -2.74 -6.67
N LEU A 101 12.36 -3.76 -7.45
CA LEU A 101 11.42 -4.42 -8.36
C LEU A 101 10.25 -5.07 -7.61
N ARG A 102 10.49 -5.65 -6.43
CA ARG A 102 9.43 -6.19 -5.56
C ARG A 102 8.53 -5.10 -5.01
N ASP A 103 9.08 -3.98 -4.56
CA ASP A 103 8.30 -2.83 -4.09
C ASP A 103 7.43 -2.27 -5.20
N GLN A 104 7.97 -2.15 -6.42
CA GLN A 104 7.23 -1.71 -7.59
C GLN A 104 6.10 -2.69 -7.94
N ALA A 105 6.35 -4.00 -7.88
CA ALA A 105 5.33 -5.01 -8.11
C ALA A 105 4.23 -5.01 -7.04
N PHE A 106 4.62 -4.80 -5.78
CA PHE A 106 3.70 -4.62 -4.67
C PHE A 106 2.80 -3.40 -4.88
N CYS A 107 3.39 -2.23 -5.14
CA CYS A 107 2.66 -0.99 -5.39
C CYS A 107 1.71 -1.15 -6.60
N GLY A 108 2.21 -1.71 -7.69
CA GLY A 108 1.44 -1.96 -8.91
C GLY A 108 0.23 -2.87 -8.66
N LEU A 109 0.36 -3.91 -7.83
CA LEU A 109 -0.76 -4.79 -7.46
C LEU A 109 -1.80 -4.06 -6.61
N VAL A 110 -1.37 -3.27 -5.62
CA VAL A 110 -2.28 -2.50 -4.77
C VAL A 110 -3.04 -1.47 -5.58
N ASP A 111 -2.34 -0.67 -6.40
CA ASP A 111 -2.95 0.37 -7.22
C ASP A 111 -3.89 -0.24 -8.26
N LEU A 112 -3.50 -1.35 -8.89
CA LEU A 112 -4.34 -2.05 -9.85
C LEU A 112 -5.60 -2.60 -9.19
N ALA A 113 -5.51 -3.15 -7.97
CA ALA A 113 -6.66 -3.62 -7.21
C ALA A 113 -7.58 -2.46 -6.81
N ALA A 114 -7.03 -1.36 -6.28
CA ALA A 114 -7.78 -0.18 -5.89
C ALA A 114 -8.47 0.48 -7.10
N PHE A 115 -7.79 0.59 -8.24
CA PHE A 115 -8.36 1.14 -9.47
C PHE A 115 -9.44 0.22 -10.06
N SER A 116 -9.16 -1.08 -10.15
CA SER A 116 -10.05 -2.07 -10.77
C SER A 116 -11.35 -2.28 -10.01
N ASN A 117 -11.30 -2.15 -8.68
CA ASN A 117 -12.44 -2.35 -7.80
C ASN A 117 -12.95 -1.03 -7.19
N GLY A 118 -12.37 0.09 -7.60
CA GLY A 118 -12.76 1.43 -7.19
C GLY A 118 -13.96 1.98 -7.96
N PRO A 119 -14.43 3.19 -7.61
CA PRO A 119 -15.62 3.79 -8.19
C PRO A 119 -15.54 4.02 -9.70
N GLY A 120 -14.33 4.18 -10.25
CA GLY A 120 -14.11 4.43 -11.68
C GLY A 120 -14.50 3.27 -12.59
N LEU A 121 -14.34 2.02 -12.14
CA LEU A 121 -14.69 0.82 -12.91
C LEU A 121 -15.88 0.04 -12.32
N ALA A 122 -16.40 0.45 -11.16
CA ALA A 122 -17.54 -0.19 -10.49
C ALA A 122 -18.81 -0.30 -11.37
N GLN A 123 -18.98 0.58 -12.36
CA GLN A 123 -20.14 0.56 -13.27
C GLN A 123 -19.92 -0.29 -14.53
N VAL A 124 -18.70 -0.76 -14.80
CA VAL A 124 -18.38 -1.58 -15.97
C VAL A 124 -18.49 -3.06 -15.57
N ALA A 125 -19.63 -3.67 -15.92
CA ALA A 125 -19.89 -5.07 -15.62
C ALA A 125 -18.77 -5.97 -16.16
N GLY A 126 -18.22 -6.83 -15.29
CA GLY A 126 -17.11 -7.73 -15.61
C GLY A 126 -15.71 -7.08 -15.59
N ALA A 127 -15.60 -5.77 -15.36
CA ALA A 127 -14.30 -5.10 -15.25
C ALA A 127 -13.71 -5.11 -13.84
N GLY A 128 -14.36 -5.65 -12.82
CA GLY A 128 -13.76 -5.84 -11.50
C GLY A 128 -12.55 -6.78 -11.54
N LEU A 129 -11.57 -6.57 -10.65
CA LEU A 129 -10.46 -7.49 -10.46
C LEU A 129 -10.75 -8.38 -9.24
N ALA A 130 -10.90 -9.68 -9.47
CA ALA A 130 -10.96 -10.65 -8.39
C ALA A 130 -9.57 -10.81 -7.75
N VAL A 131 -9.33 -10.11 -6.64
CA VAL A 131 -8.12 -10.32 -5.84
C VAL A 131 -8.29 -11.63 -5.07
N SER A 132 -7.43 -12.60 -5.36
CA SER A 132 -7.49 -13.91 -4.71
C SER A 132 -6.95 -13.85 -3.28
N ALA A 133 -7.29 -14.84 -2.46
CA ALA A 133 -6.68 -15.00 -1.13
C ALA A 133 -5.15 -15.15 -1.22
N ALA A 134 -4.64 -15.81 -2.27
CA ALA A 134 -3.20 -15.94 -2.52
C ALA A 134 -2.56 -14.57 -2.81
N THR A 135 -3.22 -13.74 -3.62
CA THR A 135 -2.75 -12.38 -3.92
C THR A 135 -2.72 -11.51 -2.66
N ALA A 136 -3.77 -11.54 -1.84
CA ALA A 136 -3.79 -10.86 -0.54
C ALA A 136 -2.69 -11.37 0.40
N GLY A 137 -2.45 -12.69 0.40
CA GLY A 137 -1.36 -13.36 1.11
C GLY A 137 0.01 -12.84 0.70
N ARG A 138 0.29 -12.70 -0.60
CA ARG A 138 1.56 -12.16 -1.11
C ARG A 138 1.77 -10.70 -0.72
N LEU A 139 0.72 -9.89 -0.81
CA LEU A 139 0.77 -8.49 -0.42
C LEU A 139 1.13 -8.35 1.07
N TRP A 140 0.46 -9.13 1.93
CA TRP A 140 0.80 -9.13 3.35
C TRP A 140 2.19 -9.71 3.62
N GLY A 141 2.56 -10.82 2.98
CA GLY A 141 3.87 -11.46 3.13
C GLY A 141 5.03 -10.54 2.72
N HIS A 142 4.82 -9.63 1.77
CA HIS A 142 5.80 -8.59 1.46
C HIS A 142 5.98 -7.60 2.62
N VAL A 143 4.90 -7.20 3.30
CA VAL A 143 4.99 -6.36 4.50
C VAL A 143 5.63 -7.11 5.66
N GLU A 144 5.26 -8.38 5.89
CA GLU A 144 5.92 -9.22 6.91
C GLU A 144 7.42 -9.29 6.68
N ALA A 145 7.87 -9.56 5.44
CA ALA A 145 9.29 -9.59 5.11
C ALA A 145 10.00 -8.26 5.39
N LEU A 146 9.33 -7.12 5.17
CA LEU A 146 9.88 -5.80 5.50
C LEU A 146 9.93 -5.56 7.01
N LEU A 147 8.99 -6.09 7.79
CA LEU A 147 9.01 -5.96 9.25
C LEU A 147 10.15 -6.79 9.83
N ASP A 148 10.35 -8.01 9.32
CA ASP A 148 11.42 -8.93 9.74
C ASP A 148 12.83 -8.51 9.26
N GLU A 149 12.93 -7.56 8.33
CA GLU A 149 14.22 -7.08 7.81
C GLU A 149 15.03 -6.36 8.89
N GLU A 150 16.10 -6.97 9.39
CA GLU A 150 17.00 -6.30 10.34
C GLU A 150 17.73 -5.12 9.66
N GLU A 151 17.99 -4.06 10.44
CA GLU A 151 18.88 -3.00 9.96
C GLU A 151 20.25 -3.64 9.72
N GLU A 152 20.73 -3.67 8.48
CA GLU A 152 22.08 -4.19 8.18
C GLU A 152 23.11 -3.44 9.03
N GLU A 153 23.49 -4.04 10.16
CA GLU A 153 24.72 -3.72 10.84
C GLU A 153 25.80 -4.20 9.89
N GLU A 154 26.38 -3.28 9.11
CA GLU A 154 27.68 -3.54 8.52
C GLU A 154 28.63 -3.81 9.69
N GLU A 155 28.76 -5.08 10.08
CA GLU A 155 29.88 -5.61 10.82
C GLU A 155 31.11 -5.27 9.97
N GLN A 156 31.68 -4.10 10.24
CA GLN A 156 33.13 -4.02 10.14
C GLN A 156 33.58 -5.05 11.17
N GLU A 157 33.84 -6.28 10.71
CA GLU A 157 34.98 -7.03 11.23
C GLU A 157 36.09 -5.98 11.26
N ASP A 158 36.31 -5.47 12.47
CA ASP A 158 37.44 -4.64 12.84
C ASP A 158 38.62 -5.57 12.64
N GLY A 159 39.02 -5.69 11.37
CA GLY A 159 40.03 -6.60 10.89
C GLY A 159 41.33 -6.14 11.48
N GLY A 160 41.62 -6.67 12.66
CA GLY A 160 42.93 -6.92 13.22
C GLY A 160 43.91 -5.75 13.18
N ASP A 161 44.10 -5.13 14.34
CA ASP A 161 45.42 -5.12 15.01
C ASP A 161 46.67 -5.19 14.11
N GLY A 162 46.87 -4.21 13.22
CA GLY A 162 47.96 -4.26 12.25
C GLY A 162 48.61 -2.92 11.90
N TRP A 163 49.51 -2.46 12.79
CA TRP A 163 50.69 -1.61 12.52
C TRP A 163 50.43 -0.12 12.19
N GLU A 164 50.74 0.76 13.15
CA GLU A 164 51.94 1.61 13.14
C GLU A 164 51.93 2.69 12.04
N ASP A 165 51.78 3.94 12.49
CA ASP A 165 52.14 5.20 11.82
C ASP A 165 51.49 5.50 10.46
N GLY A 166 50.34 6.18 10.49
CA GLY A 166 49.84 6.95 9.34
C GLY A 166 48.37 7.33 9.41
N ASP A 167 48.09 8.59 9.79
CA ASP A 167 46.81 9.29 9.67
C ASP A 167 45.64 8.83 10.58
N GLU A 168 45.75 9.13 11.88
CA GLU A 168 44.62 9.18 12.83
C GLU A 168 43.44 10.05 12.33
N ASP A 169 43.73 11.01 11.45
CA ASP A 169 42.77 11.98 10.91
C ASP A 169 41.84 11.36 9.83
N ALA A 170 42.26 10.28 9.17
CA ALA A 170 41.43 9.58 8.19
C ALA A 170 40.41 8.63 8.85
N GLY A 171 40.79 7.95 9.94
CA GLY A 171 39.89 7.14 10.77
C GLY A 171 38.80 7.99 11.44
N ALA A 172 39.18 9.16 11.98
CA ALA A 172 38.26 10.09 12.64
C ALA A 172 37.18 10.68 11.72
N ARG A 173 37.43 10.77 10.40
CA ARG A 173 36.46 11.26 9.39
C ARG A 173 35.60 10.15 8.78
N ARG A 174 36.06 8.90 8.78
CA ARG A 174 35.32 7.74 8.26
C ARG A 174 34.22 7.27 9.22
N ALA A 175 34.47 7.28 10.53
CA ALA A 175 33.48 6.93 11.56
C ALA A 175 32.17 7.76 11.49
N PRO A 176 32.17 9.11 11.38
CA PRO A 176 30.94 9.89 11.27
C PRO A 176 30.21 9.70 9.93
N ALA A 177 30.95 9.46 8.84
CA ALA A 177 30.36 9.19 7.53
C ALA A 177 29.64 7.83 7.50
N ALA A 178 30.25 6.78 8.07
CA ALA A 178 29.64 5.46 8.22
C ALA A 178 28.39 5.51 9.14
N ALA A 179 28.48 6.20 10.28
CA ALA A 179 27.34 6.38 11.16
C ALA A 179 26.19 7.18 10.50
N ALA A 180 26.51 8.15 9.64
CA ALA A 180 25.51 8.88 8.86
C ALA A 180 24.86 7.99 7.77
N ALA A 181 25.63 7.13 7.11
CA ALA A 181 25.12 6.18 6.14
C ALA A 181 24.17 5.15 6.78
N ARG A 182 24.53 4.59 7.94
CA ARG A 182 23.67 3.68 8.73
C ARG A 182 22.35 4.33 9.12
N ARG A 183 22.39 5.54 9.70
CA ARG A 183 21.17 6.30 10.01
C ARG A 183 20.30 6.55 8.77
N SER A 184 20.93 6.84 7.63
CA SER A 184 20.21 7.04 6.38
C SER A 184 19.55 5.76 5.87
N ALA A 185 20.20 4.60 6.01
CA ALA A 185 19.64 3.29 5.67
C ALA A 185 18.46 2.92 6.58
N ALA A 186 18.61 3.04 7.90
CA ALA A 186 17.55 2.81 8.87
C ALA A 186 16.31 3.68 8.58
N VAL A 187 16.51 4.97 8.27
CA VAL A 187 15.42 5.89 7.91
C VAL A 187 14.72 5.45 6.63
N ARG A 188 15.45 5.01 5.60
CA ARG A 188 14.85 4.49 4.35
C ARG A 188 14.02 3.24 4.61
N LEU A 189 14.55 2.29 5.36
CA LEU A 189 13.84 1.06 5.70
C LEU A 189 12.57 1.35 6.51
N ALA A 190 12.67 2.24 7.51
CA ALA A 190 11.52 2.68 8.28
C ALA A 190 10.43 3.33 7.39
N ALA A 191 10.84 4.19 6.46
CA ALA A 191 9.92 4.83 5.51
C ALA A 191 9.25 3.80 4.58
N ARG A 192 10.03 2.85 4.06
CA ARG A 192 9.56 1.75 3.18
C ARG A 192 8.52 0.88 3.89
N ARG A 193 8.79 0.44 5.12
CA ARG A 193 7.84 -0.29 5.99
C ARG A 193 6.51 0.45 6.16
N ALA A 194 6.59 1.74 6.50
CA ALA A 194 5.40 2.58 6.69
C ALA A 194 4.62 2.77 5.38
N GLN A 195 5.31 3.00 4.27
CA GLN A 195 4.70 3.22 2.96
C GLN A 195 3.95 1.98 2.47
N CYS A 196 4.57 0.80 2.51
CA CYS A 196 3.93 -0.44 2.09
C CYS A 196 2.72 -0.77 2.98
N THR A 197 2.84 -0.58 4.30
CA THR A 197 1.70 -0.73 5.24
C THR A 197 0.57 0.25 4.92
N ALA A 198 0.89 1.51 4.60
CA ALA A 198 -0.11 2.53 4.29
C ALA A 198 -0.86 2.22 2.99
N LEU A 199 -0.20 1.62 2.00
CA LEU A 199 -0.82 1.17 0.76
C LEU A 199 -1.87 0.05 1.02
N LEU A 200 -1.56 -0.92 1.87
CA LEU A 200 -2.55 -1.93 2.30
C LEU A 200 -3.71 -1.30 3.06
N GLY A 201 -3.40 -0.33 3.93
CA GLY A 201 -4.42 0.45 4.64
C GLY A 201 -5.37 1.17 3.69
N ARG A 202 -4.85 1.77 2.61
CA ARG A 202 -5.67 2.41 1.56
C ARG A 202 -6.55 1.41 0.83
N LEU A 203 -6.01 0.24 0.48
CA LEU A 203 -6.77 -0.82 -0.17
C LEU A 203 -7.96 -1.29 0.69
N LEU A 204 -7.73 -1.46 1.99
CA LEU A 204 -8.76 -1.81 2.98
C LEU A 204 -9.82 -0.71 3.16
N LEU A 205 -9.39 0.56 3.18
CA LEU A 205 -10.30 1.71 3.25
C LEU A 205 -11.17 1.84 2.01
N ALA A 206 -10.64 1.50 0.84
CA ALA A 206 -11.41 1.43 -0.40
C ALA A 206 -12.48 0.32 -0.37
N GLY A 207 -12.33 -0.69 0.50
CA GLY A 207 -13.31 -1.78 0.66
C GLY A 207 -13.55 -2.56 -0.62
N CYS A 208 -12.48 -2.70 -1.40
CA CYS A 208 -12.54 -3.13 -2.79
C CYS A 208 -12.12 -4.60 -2.97
N LEU A 209 -11.76 -5.28 -1.88
CA LEU A 209 -11.51 -6.71 -1.84
C LEU A 209 -12.79 -7.47 -1.46
N PRO A 210 -12.89 -8.78 -1.78
CA PRO A 210 -13.97 -9.57 -1.23
C PRO A 210 -13.86 -9.64 0.29
N ARG A 211 -15.01 -9.79 0.96
CA ARG A 211 -15.16 -9.55 2.40
C ARG A 211 -14.19 -10.36 3.26
N ASP A 212 -13.97 -11.63 2.93
CA ASP A 212 -13.10 -12.51 3.71
C ASP A 212 -11.63 -12.04 3.65
N GLN A 213 -11.17 -11.55 2.49
CA GLN A 213 -9.81 -10.99 2.34
C GLN A 213 -9.69 -9.65 3.05
N ASP A 214 -10.72 -8.81 2.96
CA ASP A 214 -10.82 -7.53 3.67
C ASP A 214 -10.74 -7.73 5.20
N GLU A 215 -11.47 -8.71 5.73
CA GLU A 215 -11.46 -9.08 7.16
C GLU A 215 -10.09 -9.63 7.58
N TRP A 216 -9.54 -10.54 6.78
CA TRP A 216 -8.23 -11.16 7.03
C TRP A 216 -7.08 -10.14 7.01
N LEU A 217 -7.04 -9.25 6.02
CA LEU A 217 -6.02 -8.21 5.87
C LEU A 217 -6.20 -7.12 6.94
N GLY A 218 -7.46 -6.75 7.20
CA GLY A 218 -7.80 -5.75 8.21
C GLY A 218 -7.42 -6.17 9.62
N ALA A 219 -7.64 -7.44 9.98
CA ALA A 219 -7.25 -7.97 11.29
C ALA A 219 -5.73 -7.91 11.49
N ARG A 220 -4.95 -8.23 10.45
CA ARG A 220 -3.48 -8.15 10.44
C ARG A 220 -2.97 -6.71 10.59
N LEU A 221 -3.51 -5.78 9.80
CA LEU A 221 -3.19 -4.36 9.93
C LEU A 221 -3.53 -3.79 11.31
N VAL A 222 -4.64 -4.24 11.91
CA VAL A 222 -5.03 -3.90 13.27
C VAL A 222 -4.07 -4.52 14.30
N GLY A 223 -3.59 -5.74 14.06
CA GLY A 223 -2.59 -6.41 14.90
C GLY A 223 -1.31 -5.60 15.05
N LEU A 224 -0.91 -4.84 14.02
CA LEU A 224 0.24 -3.91 14.06
C LEU A 224 0.08 -2.77 15.09
N LEU A 225 -1.09 -2.59 15.72
CA LEU A 225 -1.21 -1.69 16.87
C LEU A 225 -0.43 -2.17 18.08
N ALA A 226 -0.21 -3.48 18.21
CA ALA A 226 0.61 -4.07 19.26
C ALA A 226 2.11 -4.05 18.93
N ASP A 227 2.48 -3.69 17.70
CA ASP A 227 3.86 -3.60 17.27
C ASP A 227 4.57 -2.48 18.05
N GLY A 228 5.52 -2.90 18.90
CA GLY A 228 6.40 -2.02 19.66
C GLY A 228 7.77 -1.83 19.00
N THR A 229 8.11 -2.62 17.97
CA THR A 229 9.41 -2.58 17.30
C THR A 229 9.43 -1.56 16.16
N HIS A 230 8.29 -1.28 15.52
CA HIS A 230 8.20 -0.32 14.42
C HIS A 230 7.16 0.81 14.68
N PRO A 231 7.53 1.86 15.44
CA PRO A 231 6.60 2.95 15.80
C PRO A 231 5.92 3.65 14.62
N GLN A 232 6.63 3.79 13.49
CA GLN A 232 6.09 4.38 12.26
C GLN A 232 4.98 3.53 11.64
N VAL A 233 5.09 2.20 11.72
CA VAL A 233 4.08 1.26 11.24
C VAL A 233 2.87 1.29 12.17
N GLN A 234 3.11 1.35 13.48
CA GLN A 234 2.06 1.51 14.48
C GLN A 234 1.25 2.80 14.27
N GLU A 235 1.88 3.93 13.93
CA GLU A 235 1.18 5.17 13.59
C GLU A 235 0.35 5.06 12.31
N VAL A 236 0.85 4.36 11.29
CA VAL A 236 0.08 4.06 10.08
C VAL A 236 -1.16 3.23 10.43
N ALA A 237 -1.01 2.15 11.21
CA ALA A 237 -2.13 1.31 11.66
C ALA A 237 -3.17 2.11 12.45
N ARG A 238 -2.74 3.02 13.35
CA ARG A 238 -3.63 3.96 14.05
C ARG A 238 -4.37 4.86 13.08
N GLY A 239 -3.67 5.41 12.08
CA GLY A 239 -4.27 6.23 11.02
C GLY A 239 -5.37 5.49 10.27
N VAL A 240 -5.08 4.27 9.81
CA VAL A 240 -6.04 3.40 9.11
C VAL A 240 -7.25 3.11 10.00
N CYS A 241 -7.05 2.77 11.27
CA CYS A 241 -8.15 2.53 12.21
C CYS A 241 -9.04 3.77 12.41
N ARG A 242 -8.46 4.98 12.46
CA ARG A 242 -9.23 6.23 12.55
C ARG A 242 -10.08 6.45 11.29
N GLU A 243 -9.54 6.21 10.10
CA GLU A 243 -10.29 6.34 8.86
C GLU A 243 -11.37 5.24 8.71
N LEU A 244 -11.06 3.99 9.07
CA LEU A 244 -12.04 2.90 9.11
C LEU A 244 -13.19 3.22 10.05
N ARG A 245 -12.93 3.87 11.17
CA ARG A 245 -13.98 4.33 12.09
C ARG A 245 -14.90 5.35 11.43
N ARG A 246 -14.40 6.21 10.55
CA ARG A 246 -15.19 7.24 9.85
C ARG A 246 -16.00 6.64 8.71
N HIS A 247 -15.38 5.78 7.90
CA HIS A 247 -15.97 5.28 6.66
C HIS A 247 -16.69 3.94 6.81
N ARG A 248 -16.26 3.10 7.77
CA ARG A 248 -16.75 1.72 7.99
C ARG A 248 -16.88 1.41 9.51
N PRO A 249 -17.67 2.19 10.29
CA PRO A 249 -17.70 2.07 11.76
C PRO A 249 -18.15 0.71 12.28
N GLY A 250 -19.01 -0.01 11.56
CA GLY A 250 -19.45 -1.36 11.92
C GLY A 250 -18.40 -2.43 11.63
N PHE A 251 -17.46 -2.17 10.73
CA PHE A 251 -16.44 -3.14 10.32
C PHE A 251 -15.28 -3.21 11.29
N LEU A 252 -14.85 -2.05 11.80
CA LEU A 252 -13.68 -1.93 12.67
C LEU A 252 -13.75 -2.78 13.97
N PRO A 253 -14.88 -2.87 14.69
CA PRO A 253 -15.02 -3.79 15.83
C PRO A 253 -14.77 -5.26 15.46
N HIS A 254 -15.20 -5.71 14.28
CA HIS A 254 -14.96 -7.08 13.82
C HIS A 254 -13.47 -7.33 13.58
N LEU A 255 -12.75 -6.34 13.03
CA LEU A 255 -11.31 -6.43 12.85
C LEU A 255 -10.57 -6.50 14.19
N TYR A 256 -10.97 -5.70 15.19
CA TYR A 256 -10.38 -5.78 16.53
C TYR A 256 -10.55 -7.15 17.17
N LEU A 257 -11.75 -7.71 17.12
CA LEU A 257 -12.01 -9.04 17.68
C LEU A 257 -11.22 -10.12 16.95
N SER A 258 -11.13 -10.02 15.61
CA SER A 258 -10.34 -10.96 14.80
C SER A 258 -8.85 -10.86 15.12
N ALA A 259 -8.32 -9.64 15.26
CA ALA A 259 -6.93 -9.42 15.63
C ALA A 259 -6.60 -9.93 17.05
N LEU A 260 -7.49 -9.66 18.02
CA LEU A 260 -7.35 -10.18 19.39
C LEU A 260 -7.42 -11.70 19.44
N LYS A 261 -8.28 -12.32 18.62
CA LYS A 261 -8.35 -13.78 18.50
C LYS A 261 -7.03 -14.34 17.98
N THR A 262 -6.49 -13.77 16.89
CA THR A 262 -5.20 -14.20 16.35
C THR A 262 -4.06 -14.05 17.37
N ALA A 263 -4.02 -12.92 18.09
CA ALA A 263 -3.02 -12.70 19.13
C ALA A 263 -3.17 -13.70 20.29
N TRP A 264 -4.40 -14.07 20.66
CA TRP A 264 -4.65 -15.09 21.67
C TRP A 264 -4.24 -16.49 21.22
N GLU A 265 -4.54 -16.87 19.97
CA GLU A 265 -4.10 -18.13 19.38
C GLU A 265 -2.56 -18.25 19.41
N GLN A 266 -1.83 -17.16 19.15
CA GLN A 266 -0.37 -17.12 19.29
C GLN A 266 0.10 -17.33 20.73
N VAL A 267 -0.65 -16.85 21.73
CA VAL A 267 -0.35 -17.12 23.15
C VAL A 267 -0.58 -18.59 23.49
N GLU A 268 -1.69 -19.16 23.01
CA GLU A 268 -2.02 -20.57 23.23
C GLU A 268 -1.01 -21.53 22.60
N ASP A 269 -0.52 -21.19 21.41
CA ASP A 269 0.45 -22.00 20.66
C ASP A 269 1.91 -21.76 21.11
N SER A 270 2.16 -20.74 21.94
CA SER A 270 3.51 -20.40 22.40
C SER A 270 4.04 -21.39 23.44
N SER A 271 5.32 -21.75 23.31
CA SER A 271 6.05 -22.47 24.37
C SER A 271 6.31 -21.60 25.62
N ASP A 272 6.22 -20.27 25.47
CA ASP A 272 6.30 -19.29 26.56
C ASP A 272 5.08 -18.34 26.49
N PRO A 273 3.96 -18.70 27.16
CA PRO A 273 2.76 -17.88 27.17
C PRO A 273 2.93 -16.52 27.86
N GLU A 274 3.84 -16.41 28.84
CA GLU A 274 4.10 -15.15 29.54
C GLU A 274 4.80 -14.15 28.61
N GLY A 275 5.80 -14.63 27.85
CA GLY A 275 6.46 -13.83 26.81
C GLY A 275 5.52 -13.44 25.65
N ALA A 276 4.62 -14.33 25.25
CA ALA A 276 3.66 -14.08 24.16
C ALA A 276 2.49 -13.17 24.58
N MET A 277 2.26 -12.96 25.88
CA MET A 277 1.14 -12.15 26.39
C MET A 277 1.27 -10.66 26.03
N GLY A 278 2.50 -10.15 25.91
CA GLY A 278 2.78 -8.72 25.67
C GLY A 278 2.05 -8.14 24.44
N PRO A 279 2.16 -8.73 23.24
CA PRO A 279 1.40 -8.30 22.07
C PRO A 279 -0.13 -8.32 22.26
N PHE A 280 -0.67 -9.33 22.94
CA PHE A 280 -2.11 -9.40 23.22
C PHE A 280 -2.57 -8.25 24.13
N GLU A 281 -1.87 -8.00 25.23
CA GLU A 281 -2.16 -6.90 26.15
C GLU A 281 -1.99 -5.54 25.48
N GLY A 282 -0.94 -5.37 24.68
CA GLY A 282 -0.68 -4.17 23.90
C GLY A 282 -1.82 -3.87 22.93
N LEU A 283 -2.31 -4.88 22.21
CA LEU A 283 -3.47 -4.75 21.33
C LEU A 283 -4.73 -4.36 22.11
N ALA A 284 -5.03 -5.09 23.19
CA ALA A 284 -6.21 -4.84 24.00
C ALA A 284 -6.22 -3.41 24.59
N ALA A 285 -5.06 -2.94 25.06
CA ALA A 285 -4.88 -1.58 25.56
C ALA A 285 -5.07 -0.53 24.45
N ALA A 286 -4.49 -0.75 23.26
CA ALA A 286 -4.63 0.14 22.11
C ALA A 286 -6.10 0.27 21.67
N VAL A 287 -6.83 -0.86 21.59
CA VAL A 287 -8.26 -0.89 21.26
C VAL A 287 -9.08 -0.17 22.32
N SER A 288 -8.85 -0.47 23.60
CA SER A 288 -9.53 0.18 24.73
C SER A 288 -9.34 1.70 24.72
N SER A 289 -8.12 2.18 24.50
CA SER A 289 -7.79 3.61 24.41
C SER A 289 -8.56 4.33 23.29
N MET A 290 -8.68 3.71 22.12
CA MET A 290 -9.39 4.31 20.97
C MET A 290 -10.90 4.48 21.19
N TYR A 291 -11.54 3.61 21.97
CA TYR A 291 -12.96 3.76 22.33
C TYR A 291 -13.16 4.61 23.58
N ASN A 292 -12.34 4.44 24.62
CA ASN A 292 -12.48 5.16 25.90
C ASN A 292 -11.99 6.62 25.85
N GLY A 293 -11.05 6.95 24.97
CA GLY A 293 -10.63 8.33 24.71
C GLY A 293 -11.73 9.23 24.15
N VAL A 294 -12.83 8.64 23.65
CA VAL A 294 -14.01 9.35 23.12
C VAL A 294 -15.04 9.63 24.21
N CYS A 295 -15.20 8.74 25.19
CA CYS A 295 -16.12 8.97 26.32
C CYS A 295 -15.70 10.19 27.17
N ARG A 296 -14.40 10.50 27.25
CA ARG A 296 -13.91 11.68 27.99
C ARG A 296 -14.04 13.01 27.24
N ARG A 297 -14.12 13.03 25.90
CA ARG A 297 -14.35 14.28 25.13
C ARG A 297 -15.84 14.64 24.99
N GLY A 298 -16.75 13.70 25.25
CA GLY A 298 -18.20 13.93 25.28
C GLY A 298 -18.78 14.32 26.65
N GLN A 299 -17.97 14.33 27.71
CA GLN A 299 -18.41 14.64 29.09
C GLN A 299 -17.87 15.97 29.64
N GLY A 300 -17.35 16.84 28.77
CA GLY A 300 -16.84 18.17 29.13
C GLY A 300 -17.78 19.35 28.82
N LEU A 301 -19.07 19.10 28.64
CA LEU A 301 -20.11 20.13 28.50
C LEU A 301 -21.38 19.70 29.23
N PHE A 302 -21.31 19.64 30.57
CA PHE A 302 -22.43 19.91 31.48
C PHE A 302 -21.85 20.45 32.79
#